data_AF-A0AAQ4CMI8-F1
#
_entry.id   AF-A0AAQ4CMI8-F1
#
_cell.length_a   1.000
_cell.length_b   1.000
_cell.length_c   1.000
_cell.angle_alpha   90.00
_cell.angle_beta   90.00
_cell.angle_gamma   90.00
#
_symmetry.space_group_name_H-M   'P 1'
#
loop_
_entity.id
_entity.type
_entity.pdbx_description
1 polymer ?
#
loop_
_entity_poly.entity_id
_entity_poly.type
_entity_poly.pdbx_seq_one_letter_code
_entity_poly.pdbx_strand_id
1 'polypeptide(L)'
;MSSIDENLKPNIVVLSTSDLEEEIKGINEELKKFKGENEEEHRKIYEILSNLSKMLNWINVAKSQAIWKSKTCKHSVNFTCQAWNISDEEKLGIPSEAIVINQDGTKKVIVSKFPDICMVCPLYEARRS
;
A
#
# COMPACT_ATOMS: atom_id res chain seq x y z
N MET A 1 33.21 -0.45 -12.72
CA MET A 1 32.93 -0.66 -11.28
C MET A 1 32.70 0.70 -10.62
N SER A 2 31.75 0.75 -9.68
CA SER A 2 31.30 1.88 -8.84
C SER A 2 30.65 3.04 -9.59
N SER A 3 29.33 3.22 -9.57
CA SER A 3 28.65 3.87 -8.41
C SER A 3 27.11 3.73 -8.43
N ILE A 4 26.54 2.91 -9.33
CA ILE A 4 25.09 2.79 -9.50
C ILE A 4 24.50 1.67 -8.60
N ASP A 5 25.31 0.69 -8.23
CA ASP A 5 24.88 -0.49 -7.46
C ASP A 5 24.48 -0.21 -6.00
N GLU A 6 24.81 0.96 -5.44
CA GLU A 6 24.47 1.26 -4.04
C GLU A 6 23.03 1.76 -3.83
N ASN A 7 22.33 2.15 -4.90
CA ASN A 7 20.98 2.74 -4.80
C ASN A 7 19.82 1.71 -4.87
N LEU A 8 20.14 0.43 -4.98
CA LEU A 8 19.15 -0.67 -5.03
C LEU A 8 19.03 -1.43 -3.69
N LYS A 9 19.45 -0.84 -2.57
CA LYS A 9 19.17 -1.44 -1.27
C LYS A 9 17.65 -1.45 -1.03
N PRO A 10 17.03 -2.61 -0.71
CA PRO A 10 15.62 -2.67 -0.35
C PRO A 10 15.41 -1.88 0.94
N ASN A 11 14.98 -0.63 0.80
CA ASN A 11 14.70 0.25 1.92
C ASN A 11 13.18 0.25 2.11
N ILE A 12 12.72 -0.40 3.17
CA ILE A 12 11.30 -0.47 3.54
C ILE A 12 10.95 0.86 4.18
N VAL A 13 10.28 1.73 3.42
CA VAL A 13 9.73 2.98 3.94
C VAL A 13 8.34 2.68 4.49
N VAL A 14 8.20 2.74 5.81
CA VAL A 14 6.91 2.59 6.50
C VAL A 14 6.08 3.84 6.20
N LEU A 15 4.90 3.68 5.59
CA LEU A 15 3.95 4.78 5.40
C LEU A 15 3.06 4.90 6.65
N SER A 16 2.74 6.14 7.02
CA SER A 16 1.92 6.47 8.19
C SER A 16 0.49 5.96 8.05
N THR A 17 0.05 5.14 9.01
CA THR A 17 -1.34 4.77 9.29
C THR A 17 -1.91 5.55 10.48
N SER A 18 -1.39 6.76 10.72
CA SER A 18 -1.64 7.58 11.92
C SER A 18 -3.10 7.68 12.33
N ASP A 19 -3.99 7.95 11.38
CA ASP A 19 -5.39 8.28 11.69
C ASP A 19 -6.14 7.03 12.19
N LEU A 20 -5.84 5.86 11.62
CA LEU A 20 -6.38 4.57 12.07
C LEU A 20 -5.72 4.09 13.37
N GLU A 21 -4.45 4.42 13.60
CA GLU A 21 -3.74 4.13 14.84
C GLU A 21 -4.33 4.93 16.02
N GLU A 22 -4.68 6.19 15.78
CA GLU A 22 -5.36 7.04 16.75
C GLU A 22 -6.77 6.55 17.07
N GLU A 23 -7.55 6.14 16.06
CA GLU A 23 -8.87 5.52 16.28
C GLU A 23 -8.78 4.23 17.10
N ILE A 24 -7.83 3.33 16.81
CA ILE A 24 -7.59 2.11 17.60
C ILE A 24 -7.21 2.45 19.04
N LYS A 25 -6.44 3.51 19.25
CA LYS A 25 -6.06 3.96 20.59
C LYS A 25 -7.26 4.50 21.37
N GLY A 26 -8.11 5.30 20.72
CA GLY A 26 -9.34 5.84 21.31
C GLY A 26 -10.29 4.72 21.76
N ILE A 27 -10.54 3.73 20.91
CA ILE A 27 -11.40 2.58 21.22
C ILE A 27 -10.82 1.76 22.39
N ASN A 28 -9.49 1.56 22.43
CA ASN A 28 -8.84 0.86 23.54
C ASN A 28 -8.99 1.58 24.90
N GLU A 29 -9.00 2.91 24.89
CA GLU A 29 -9.19 3.72 26.10
C GLU A 29 -10.65 3.71 26.57
N GLU A 30 -11.61 3.70 25.66
CA GLU A 30 -13.04 3.55 25.98
C GLU A 30 -13.36 2.17 26.56
N LEU A 31 -12.80 1.09 25.99
CA LEU A 31 -12.97 -0.28 26.51
C LEU A 31 -12.47 -0.46 27.94
N LYS A 32 -11.39 0.22 28.32
CA LYS A 32 -10.84 0.15 29.68
C LYS A 32 -11.79 0.74 30.72
N LYS A 33 -12.69 1.66 30.32
CA LYS A 33 -13.64 2.33 31.22
C LYS A 33 -14.87 1.49 31.54
N PHE A 34 -15.20 0.46 30.74
CA PHE A 34 -16.42 -0.33 30.89
C PHE A 34 -16.29 -1.60 31.75
N LYS A 35 -15.18 -1.80 32.48
CA LYS A 35 -14.93 -3.00 33.30
C LYS A 35 -15.94 -3.15 34.46
N GLY A 36 -17.03 -3.88 34.23
CA GLY A 36 -17.99 -4.23 35.28
C GLY A 36 -18.90 -5.41 34.96
N GLU A 37 -19.43 -5.53 33.74
CA GLU A 37 -20.52 -6.49 33.49
C GLU A 37 -20.36 -7.36 32.22
N ASN A 38 -19.27 -7.20 31.44
CA ASN A 38 -19.19 -7.81 30.10
C ASN A 38 -17.77 -8.25 29.68
N GLU A 39 -17.05 -8.97 30.55
CA GLU A 39 -15.67 -9.43 30.28
C GLU A 39 -15.52 -10.24 28.98
N GLU A 40 -16.51 -11.07 28.63
CA GLU A 40 -16.50 -11.86 27.41
C GLU A 40 -16.65 -11.02 26.14
N GLU A 41 -17.52 -9.99 26.17
CA GLU A 41 -17.66 -9.05 25.05
C GLU A 41 -16.41 -8.19 24.90
N HIS A 42 -15.82 -7.72 25.99
CA HIS A 42 -14.55 -6.99 25.93
C HIS A 42 -13.43 -7.84 25.34
N ARG A 43 -13.32 -9.12 25.74
CA ARG A 43 -12.33 -10.04 25.18
C ARG A 43 -12.48 -10.17 23.67
N LYS A 44 -13.71 -10.33 23.17
CA LYS A 44 -14.00 -10.38 21.73
C LYS A 44 -13.60 -9.09 21.02
N ILE A 45 -13.90 -7.92 21.62
CA ILE A 45 -13.50 -6.64 21.03
C ILE A 45 -11.98 -6.49 21.00
N TYR A 46 -11.27 -6.87 22.06
CA TYR A 46 -9.81 -6.87 22.08
C TYR A 46 -9.20 -7.80 21.01
N GLU A 47 -9.81 -8.96 20.79
CA GLU A 47 -9.38 -9.88 19.72
C GLU A 47 -9.58 -9.27 18.33
N ILE A 48 -10.74 -8.64 18.07
CA ILE A 48 -11.00 -7.91 16.83
C ILE A 48 -9.97 -6.79 16.63
N LEU A 49 -9.72 -5.97 17.65
CA LEU A 49 -8.72 -4.90 17.59
C LEU A 49 -7.31 -5.44 17.32
N SER A 50 -6.92 -6.55 17.96
CA SER A 50 -5.64 -7.20 17.72
C SER A 50 -5.52 -7.67 16.26
N ASN A 51 -6.58 -8.25 15.71
CA ASN A 51 -6.61 -8.71 14.33
C ASN A 51 -6.56 -7.54 13.34
N LEU A 52 -7.30 -6.45 13.60
CA LEU A 52 -7.23 -5.22 12.82
C LEU A 52 -5.81 -4.64 12.81
N SER A 53 -5.17 -4.55 13.98
CA SER A 53 -3.78 -4.06 14.09
C SER A 53 -2.80 -4.94 13.30
N LYS A 54 -2.95 -6.28 13.37
CA LYS A 54 -2.13 -7.20 12.55
C LYS A 54 -2.35 -6.99 11.04
N MET A 55 -3.60 -6.80 10.60
CA MET A 55 -3.91 -6.55 9.19
C MET A 55 -3.32 -5.22 8.71
N LEU A 56 -3.41 -4.15 9.51
CA LEU A 56 -2.80 -2.85 9.19
C LEU A 56 -1.28 -2.96 9.03
N ASN A 57 -0.61 -3.69 9.93
CA ASN A 57 0.83 -3.93 9.82
C ASN A 57 1.20 -4.64 8.51
N TRP A 58 0.41 -5.65 8.10
CA TRP A 58 0.62 -6.32 6.82
C TRP A 58 0.35 -5.43 5.61
N ILE A 59 -0.65 -4.56 5.67
CA ILE A 59 -0.90 -3.54 4.64
C ILE A 59 0.29 -2.59 4.53
N ASN A 60 0.90 -2.17 5.64
CA ASN A 60 2.08 -1.31 5.62
C ASN A 60 3.27 -1.98 4.94
N VAL A 61 3.51 -3.27 5.22
CA VAL A 61 4.54 -4.07 4.53
C VAL A 61 4.25 -4.14 3.03
N ALA A 62 3.00 -4.42 2.64
CA ALA A 62 2.60 -4.49 1.25
C ALA A 62 2.81 -3.14 0.54
N LYS A 63 2.42 -2.02 1.17
CA LYS A 63 2.64 -0.66 0.65
C LYS A 63 4.12 -0.36 0.42
N SER A 64 4.99 -0.69 1.37
CA SER A 64 6.43 -0.55 1.20
C SER A 64 6.95 -1.38 0.01
N GLN A 65 6.45 -2.61 -0.16
CA GLN A 65 6.78 -3.45 -1.30
C GLN A 65 6.28 -2.84 -2.63
N ALA A 66 5.10 -2.23 -2.64
CA ALA A 66 4.55 -1.54 -3.80
C ALA A 66 5.47 -0.42 -4.28
N ILE A 67 5.92 0.43 -3.36
CA ILE A 67 6.84 1.55 -3.65
C ILE A 67 8.16 1.03 -4.20
N TRP A 68 8.70 -0.04 -3.58
CA TRP A 68 9.94 -0.63 -4.08
C TRP A 68 9.76 -1.21 -5.48
N LYS A 69 8.66 -1.94 -5.73
CA LYS A 69 8.34 -2.48 -7.06
C LYS A 69 8.15 -1.37 -8.10
N SER A 70 7.46 -0.27 -7.76
CA SER A 70 7.21 0.83 -8.71
C SER A 70 8.49 1.51 -9.20
N LYS A 71 9.52 1.55 -8.33
CA LYS A 71 10.84 2.12 -8.63
C LYS A 71 11.78 1.14 -9.36
N THR A 72 11.66 -0.16 -9.08
CA THR A 72 12.61 -1.17 -9.58
C THR A 72 12.10 -1.99 -10.76
N CYS A 73 10.81 -1.90 -11.09
CA CYS A 73 10.22 -2.69 -12.16
C CYS A 73 10.68 -2.20 -13.55
N LYS A 74 11.05 -3.15 -14.43
CA LYS A 74 11.42 -2.87 -15.83
C LYS A 74 10.27 -2.28 -16.64
N HIS A 75 9.02 -2.58 -16.26
CA HIS A 75 7.82 -2.08 -16.94
C HIS A 75 7.43 -0.66 -16.52
N SER A 76 8.07 -0.11 -15.49
CA SER A 76 7.91 1.30 -15.11
C SER A 76 8.83 2.14 -15.99
N VAL A 77 8.25 2.90 -16.94
CA VAL A 77 8.99 3.80 -17.84
C VAL A 77 8.52 5.22 -17.57
N ASN A 78 9.44 6.14 -17.25
CA ASN A 78 9.12 7.50 -16.82
C ASN A 78 8.06 7.54 -15.70
N PHE A 79 8.17 6.62 -14.74
CA PHE A 79 7.23 6.43 -13.63
C PHE A 79 5.81 6.03 -14.01
N THR A 80 5.57 5.63 -15.26
CA THR A 80 4.29 5.10 -15.73
C THR A 80 4.42 3.61 -16.00
N CYS A 81 3.51 2.82 -15.44
CA CYS A 81 3.45 1.39 -15.69
C CYS A 81 2.98 1.11 -17.12
N GLN A 82 3.83 0.44 -17.90
CA GLN A 82 3.50 0.06 -19.27
C GLN A 82 2.80 -1.31 -19.36
N ALA A 83 2.93 -2.15 -18.33
CA ALA A 83 2.37 -3.50 -18.32
C ALA A 83 0.84 -3.54 -18.11
N TRP A 84 0.31 -2.67 -17.25
CA TRP A 84 -1.12 -2.61 -16.96
C TRP A 84 -1.84 -1.73 -17.98
N ASN A 85 -3.10 -2.07 -18.27
CA ASN A 85 -4.05 -1.21 -18.95
C ASN A 85 -5.30 -1.12 -18.05
N ILE A 86 -5.67 0.09 -17.67
CA ILE A 86 -6.76 0.31 -16.72
C ILE A 86 -8.05 0.57 -17.48
N SER A 87 -9.03 -0.32 -17.33
CA SER A 87 -10.34 -0.15 -17.97
C SER A 87 -11.23 0.83 -17.21
N ASP A 88 -11.19 0.78 -15.87
CA ASP A 88 -12.09 1.51 -14.97
C ASP A 88 -11.30 1.86 -13.69
N GLU A 89 -10.78 3.06 -13.65
CA GLU A 89 -9.96 3.59 -12.56
C GLU A 89 -10.76 3.79 -11.27
N GLU A 90 -12.03 4.19 -11.37
CA GLU A 90 -12.89 4.48 -10.23
C GLU A 90 -13.23 3.20 -9.46
N LYS A 91 -13.61 2.12 -10.15
CA LYS A 91 -13.87 0.82 -9.50
C LYS A 91 -12.64 0.21 -8.85
N LEU A 92 -11.45 0.58 -9.31
CA LEU A 92 -10.18 0.15 -8.73
C LEU A 92 -9.69 1.10 -7.63
N GLY A 93 -10.41 2.21 -7.37
CA GLY A 93 -10.00 3.23 -6.41
C GLY A 93 -8.72 3.96 -6.79
N ILE A 94 -8.38 4.01 -8.09
CA ILE A 94 -7.20 4.72 -8.58
C ILE A 94 -7.58 6.17 -8.82
N PRO A 95 -6.90 7.15 -8.19
CA PRO A 95 -7.19 8.56 -8.42
C PRO A 95 -6.96 8.95 -9.88
N SER A 96 -7.85 9.75 -10.47
CA SER A 96 -7.79 10.13 -11.88
C SER A 96 -6.48 10.85 -12.24
N GLU A 97 -5.89 11.60 -11.31
CA GLU A 97 -4.60 12.26 -11.48
C GLU A 97 -3.41 11.30 -11.58
N ALA A 98 -3.61 10.04 -11.21
CA ALA A 98 -2.65 8.95 -11.37
C ALA A 98 -2.84 8.16 -12.68
N ILE A 99 -3.74 8.60 -13.57
CA ILE A 99 -3.97 7.99 -14.88
C ILE A 99 -3.40 8.86 -16.00
N VAL A 100 -2.74 8.23 -16.97
CA VAL A 100 -2.36 8.82 -18.26
C VAL A 100 -3.13 8.11 -19.35
N ILE A 101 -3.77 8.88 -20.21
CA ILE A 101 -4.43 8.37 -21.41
C ILE A 101 -3.50 8.61 -22.59
N ASN A 102 -3.06 7.53 -23.23
CA ASN A 102 -2.23 7.59 -24.42
C ASN A 102 -3.07 7.91 -25.67
N GLN A 103 -2.40 8.28 -26.76
CA GLN A 103 -3.05 8.62 -28.03
C GLN A 103 -3.84 7.46 -28.65
N ASP A 104 -3.49 6.22 -28.31
CA ASP A 104 -4.20 4.99 -28.72
C ASP A 104 -5.42 4.68 -27.84
N GLY A 105 -5.74 5.55 -26.87
CA GLY A 105 -6.84 5.37 -25.92
C GLY A 105 -6.50 4.45 -24.74
N THR A 106 -5.29 3.90 -24.65
CA THR A 106 -4.90 3.08 -23.50
C THR A 106 -4.72 3.94 -22.25
N LYS A 107 -5.22 3.46 -21.10
CA LYS A 107 -5.06 4.14 -19.82
C LYS A 107 -3.98 3.46 -19.00
N LYS A 108 -2.95 4.21 -18.62
CA LYS A 108 -1.79 3.73 -17.87
C LYS A 108 -1.73 4.39 -16.51
N VAL A 109 -1.21 3.68 -15.51
CA VAL A 109 -1.06 4.21 -14.14
C VAL A 109 0.30 4.86 -13.98
N ILE A 110 0.32 6.07 -13.46
CA ILE A 110 1.51 6.76 -12.95
C ILE A 110 1.83 6.16 -11.58
N VAL A 111 2.76 5.20 -11.54
CA VAL A 111 3.10 4.45 -10.32
C VAL A 111 3.93 5.24 -9.32
N SER A 112 4.40 6.45 -9.67
CA SER A 112 4.93 7.40 -8.69
C SER A 112 3.84 8.13 -7.90
N LYS A 113 2.62 8.25 -8.45
CA LYS A 113 1.45 8.83 -7.76
C LYS A 113 0.61 7.76 -7.08
N PHE A 114 0.46 6.59 -7.70
CA PHE A 114 -0.28 5.47 -7.14
C PHE A 114 0.54 4.17 -7.21
N PRO A 115 1.51 3.98 -6.28
CA PRO A 115 2.33 2.78 -6.24
C PRO A 115 1.56 1.53 -5.79
N ASP A 116 0.37 1.69 -5.20
CA ASP A 116 -0.41 0.65 -4.52
C ASP A 116 -0.87 -0.49 -5.46
N ILE A 117 -1.40 -0.15 -6.64
CA ILE A 117 -0.72 -0.55 -7.88
C ILE A 117 0.05 -1.89 -7.89
N CYS A 118 1.32 -1.72 -7.58
CA CYS A 118 2.36 -2.71 -7.69
C CYS A 118 2.33 -3.77 -6.57
N MET A 119 1.57 -3.57 -5.48
CA MET A 119 1.44 -4.59 -4.41
C MET A 119 1.00 -5.93 -5.00
N VAL A 120 -0.05 -5.86 -5.83
CA VAL A 120 -0.72 -7.03 -6.42
C VAL A 120 -0.20 -7.39 -7.81
N CYS A 121 0.79 -6.68 -8.33
CA CYS A 121 1.23 -6.87 -9.71
C CYS A 121 1.95 -8.22 -9.90
N PRO A 122 1.39 -9.15 -10.70
CA PRO A 122 2.03 -10.44 -10.98
C PRO A 122 3.09 -10.33 -12.07
N LEU A 123 3.10 -9.23 -12.81
CA LEU A 123 4.00 -8.95 -13.93
C LEU A 123 5.27 -8.20 -13.49
N TYR A 124 5.59 -8.19 -12.20
CA TYR A 124 6.82 -7.55 -11.73
C TYR A 124 8.03 -8.29 -12.30
N GLU A 125 8.92 -7.52 -12.92
CA GLU A 125 10.25 -7.99 -13.28
C GLU A 125 11.24 -6.87 -12.99
N ALA A 126 12.33 -7.20 -12.30
CA ALA A 126 13.34 -6.23 -11.95
C ALA A 126 14.01 -5.66 -13.21
N ARG A 127 14.23 -4.34 -13.22
CA ARG A 127 15.05 -3.69 -14.24
C ARG A 127 16.47 -4.23 -14.12
N ARG A 128 16.96 -4.91 -15.16
CA ARG A 128 18.34 -5.39 -15.22
C ARG A 128 19.26 -4.18 -15.36
N SER A 129 20.26 -4.11 -14.48
CA SER A 129 21.35 -3.13 -14.50
C SER A 129 22.18 -3.23 -15.78
#